data_AF-A0A975GYT6-F1
#
_entry.id   AF-A0A975GYT6-F1
#
_cell.length_a   1.000
_cell.length_b   1.000
_cell.length_c   1.000
_cell.angle_alpha   90.00
_cell.angle_beta   90.00
_cell.angle_gamma   90.00
#
_symmetry.space_group_name_H-M   'P 1'
#
loop_
_entity.id
_entity.type
_entity.pdbx_description
1 polymer ?
#
loop_
_entity_poly.entity_id
_entity_poly.type
_entity_poly.pdbx_seq_one_letter_code
_entity_poly.pdbx_strand_id
1 'polypeptide(L)' 'MEFLFDHVVHFVHEPKETVAQFRDIGFHAIEGGIHESLGTYNGLCYLDLSYIEFLGHGLHDSSRDSTS' A
#
# COMPACT_ATOMS: atom_id res chain seq x y z
N MET A 1 -17.37 -21.24 14.38
CA MET A 1 -16.97 -20.01 13.68
C MET A 1 -15.55 -19.72 14.10
N GLU A 2 -14.63 -19.71 13.15
CA GLU A 2 -13.21 -19.46 13.39
C GLU A 2 -12.88 -18.06 12.86
N PHE A 3 -12.07 -17.32 13.62
CA PHE A 3 -11.54 -16.03 13.19
C PHE A 3 -10.12 -16.23 12.71
N LEU A 4 -9.84 -15.85 11.47
CA LEU A 4 -8.51 -15.88 10.89
C LEU A 4 -8.00 -14.46 10.72
N PHE A 5 -6.68 -14.31 10.80
CA PHE A 5 -6.04 -13.03 10.56
C PHE A 5 -6.00 -12.74 9.06
N ASP A 6 -6.65 -11.66 8.64
CA ASP A 6 -6.72 -11.26 7.23
C ASP A 6 -5.59 -10.26 6.89
N HIS A 7 -5.55 -9.11 7.57
CA HIS A 7 -4.51 -8.13 7.34
C HIS A 7 -4.32 -7.17 8.52
N VAL A 8 -3.24 -6.40 8.44
CA VAL A 8 -3.01 -5.21 9.27
C VAL A 8 -2.92 -3.98 8.38
N VAL A 9 -3.50 -2.87 8.84
CA VAL A 9 -3.36 -1.56 8.19
C VAL A 9 -2.20 -0.81 8.83
N HIS A 10 -1.25 -0.39 8.02
CA HIS A 10 -0.13 0.46 8.40
C HIS A 10 -0.30 1.82 7.72
N PHE A 11 -0.67 2.84 8.50
CA PHE A 11 -0.84 4.18 7.96
C PHE A 11 0.52 4.83 7.70
N VAL A 12 0.77 5.21 6.45
CA VAL A 12 2.05 5.76 5.98
C VAL A 12 1.83 7.00 5.13
N HIS A 13 2.84 7.87 5.05
CA HIS A 13 2.74 9.09 4.25
C HIS A 13 2.70 8.77 2.74
N GLU A 14 3.61 7.90 2.28
CA GLU A 14 3.75 7.52 0.87
C GLU A 14 3.72 5.99 0.73
N PRO A 15 2.54 5.36 0.53
CA PRO A 15 2.42 3.94 0.23
C PRO A 15 3.34 3.45 -0.90
N LYS A 16 3.53 4.23 -1.97
CA LYS A 16 4.41 3.87 -3.10
C LYS A 16 5.87 3.75 -2.67
N GLU A 17 6.36 4.68 -1.85
CA GLU A 17 7.72 4.62 -1.28
C GLU A 17 7.86 3.42 -0.34
N THR A 18 6.85 3.18 0.51
CA THR A 18 6.86 2.06 1.45
C THR A 18 6.88 0.70 0.71
N VAL A 19 6.13 0.57 -0.39
CA VAL A 19 6.18 -0.60 -1.27
C VAL A 19 7.58 -0.82 -1.82
N ALA A 20 8.26 0.23 -2.29
CA ALA A 20 9.63 0.13 -2.81
C ALA A 20 10.61 -0.33 -1.71
N GLN A 21 10.55 0.28 -0.52
CA GLN A 21 11.40 -0.10 0.62
C GLN A 21 11.19 -1.56 1.03
N PHE A 22 9.95 -2.06 1.02
CA PHE A 22 9.65 -3.46 1.35
C PHE A 22 10.11 -4.43 0.28
N ARG A 23 10.03 -4.06 -1.01
CA ARG A 23 10.63 -4.84 -2.10
C ARG A 23 12.14 -4.97 -1.93
N ASP A 24 12.82 -3.88 -1.56
CA ASP A 24 14.28 -3.84 -1.43
C ASP A 24 14.81 -4.78 -0.33
N ILE A 25 14.02 -5.03 0.71
CA ILE A 25 14.37 -5.97 1.79
C ILE A 25 13.81 -7.39 1.55
N GLY A 26 13.24 -7.65 0.37
CA GLY A 26 12.87 -8.99 -0.08
C GLY A 26 11.40 -9.39 0.11
N PHE A 27 10.51 -8.46 0.51
CA PHE A 27 9.08 -8.75 0.60
C PHE A 27 8.37 -8.63 -0.75
N HIS A 28 7.31 -9.42 -0.91
CA HIS A 28 6.39 -9.27 -2.03
C HIS A 28 5.40 -8.13 -1.78
N ALA A 29 5.86 -6.89 -2.02
CA ALA A 29 5.03 -5.69 -1.96
C ALA A 29 4.64 -5.20 -3.37
N ILE A 30 3.42 -4.69 -3.53
CA ILE A 30 2.89 -4.12 -4.77
C ILE A 30 2.11 -2.83 -4.50
N GLU A 31 2.05 -1.94 -5.49
CA GLU A 31 1.13 -0.82 -5.46
C GLU A 31 -0.32 -1.35 -5.53
N GLY A 32 -1.20 -0.75 -4.76
CA GLY A 32 -2.61 -1.13 -4.67
C GLY A 32 -3.51 -0.16 -5.43
N GLY A 33 -4.72 0.05 -4.90
CA GLY A 33 -5.76 0.87 -5.51
C GLY A 33 -5.83 2.30 -4.95
N ILE A 34 -6.63 3.11 -5.64
CA ILE A 34 -7.04 4.44 -5.20
C ILE A 34 -8.51 4.36 -4.78
N HIS A 35 -8.82 4.77 -3.55
CA HIS A 35 -10.17 4.92 -3.04
C HIS A 35 -10.60 6.39 -3.17
N GLU A 36 -11.10 6.77 -4.35
CA GLU A 36 -11.44 8.16 -4.69
C GLU A 36 -12.43 8.80 -3.70
N SER A 37 -13.42 8.04 -3.23
CA SER A 37 -14.44 8.51 -2.27
C SER A 37 -13.87 8.86 -0.89
N LEU A 38 -12.72 8.29 -0.54
CA LEU A 38 -12.04 8.51 0.75
C LEU A 38 -10.76 9.35 0.60
N GLY A 39 -10.33 9.63 -0.64
CA GLY A 39 -9.07 10.31 -0.91
C GLY A 39 -7.86 9.55 -0.37
N THR A 40 -7.92 8.22 -0.36
CA THR A 40 -6.83 7.34 0.07
C THR A 40 -6.31 6.50 -1.08
N TYR A 41 -5.07 6.06 -0.98
CA TYR A 41 -4.50 5.05 -1.86
C TYR A 41 -3.67 4.09 -1.02
N ASN A 42 -3.42 2.89 -1.54
CA ASN A 42 -2.70 1.89 -0.77
C ASN A 42 -1.59 1.18 -1.55
N GLY A 43 -0.75 0.48 -0.79
CA GLY A 43 0.15 -0.56 -1.25
C GLY A 43 -0.11 -1.83 -0.45
N LEU A 44 0.17 -3.00 -1.02
CA LEU A 44 -0.10 -4.29 -0.40
C LEU A 44 1.21 -5.08 -0.28
N CYS A 45 1.48 -5.66 0.88
CA CYS A 45 2.59 -6.60 1.08
C CYS A 45 2.05 -7.96 1.52
N TYR A 46 2.17 -8.97 0.68
CA TYR A 46 1.59 -10.30 0.93
C TYR A 46 2.50 -11.17 1.81
N LEU A 47 1.87 -11.83 2.77
CA LEU A 47 2.43 -12.78 3.74
C LEU A 47 1.56 -14.04 3.75
N ASP A 48 1.69 -14.86 2.71
CA ASP A 48 0.83 -16.03 2.43
C ASP A 48 -0.66 -15.68 2.36
N LEU A 49 -1.44 -16.07 3.37
CA LEU A 49 -2.89 -15.84 3.44
C LEU A 49 -3.25 -14.47 4.05
N SER A 50 -2.26 -13.75 4.57
CA SER A 50 -2.46 -12.43 5.16
C SER A 50 -1.65 -11.37 4.43
N TYR A 51 -1.94 -10.09 4.65
CA TYR A 51 -1.18 -9.01 4.05
C TYR A 51 -1.05 -7.78 4.96
N ILE A 52 -0.12 -6.90 4.62
CA ILE A 52 -0.02 -5.56 5.18
C ILE A 52 -0.59 -4.60 4.15
N GLU A 53 -1.56 -3.79 4.56
CA GLU A 53 -2.07 -2.66 3.76
C GLU A 53 -1.35 -1.38 4.19
N PHE A 54 -0.48 -0.87 3.34
CA PHE A 54 0.10 0.47 3.50
C PHE A 54 -0.94 1.48 3.04
N LEU A 55 -1.60 2.18 3.97
CA LEU A 55 -2.66 3.13 3.64
C LEU A 55 -2.13 4.56 3.75
N GLY A 56 -2.29 5.34 2.69
CA GLY A 56 -1.94 6.75 2.64
C GLY A 56 -3.15 7.62 2.32
N HIS A 57 -3.04 8.90 2.65
CA HIS A 57 -4.04 9.92 2.36
C HIS A 57 -3.47 10.98 1.43
N GLY A 58 -4.30 11.47 0.52
CA GLY A 58 -3.93 12.40 -0.54
C GLY A 58 -4.21 11.74 -1.88
N LEU A 59 -5.01 12.40 -2.73
CA LEU A 59 -5.13 12.00 -4.12
C LEU A 59 -3.72 12.06 -4.71
N HIS A 60 -3.13 10.90 -5.01
CA HIS A 60 -1.86 10.84 -5.71
C HIS A 60 -2.10 11.44 -7.10
N ASP A 61 -1.71 12.71 -7.27
CA ASP A 61 -1.73 13.37 -8.56
C ASP A 61 -0.65 12.71 -9.42
N SER A 62 -1.07 11.80 -10.29
CA SER A 62 -0.23 11.05 -11.24
C SER A 62 0.58 11.97 -12.17
N SER A 63 0.35 13.29 -12.14
CA SER A 63 1.07 14.28 -12.96
C SER A 63 2.49 14.62 -12.49
N ARG A 64 2.95 14.09 -11.34
CA ARG A 64 4.33 14.33 -10.84
C ARG A 64 5.40 13.39 -11.39
N ASP A 65 5.02 12.30 -12.07
CA ASP A 65 5.96 11.31 -12.60
C ASP A 65 6.51 11.66 -14.01
N SER A 66 6.15 12.81 -14.61
CA SER A 66 6.53 13.18 -15.99
C SER A 66 7.51 14.37 -16.12
N THR A 67 8.39 14.58 -15.14
CA THR A 67 9.56 15.47 -15.32
C THR A 67 10.78 14.90 -14.61
N SER A 68 11.60 14.13 -15.33
CA SER A 68 13.06 14.06 -15.21
C SER A 68 13.63 13.39 -16.46
#